data_AF-A0A7W2TH36-F1
#
_entry.id   AF-A0A7W2TH36-F1
#
_cell.length_a   1.000
_cell.length_b   1.000
_cell.length_c   1.000
_cell.angle_alpha   90.00
_cell.angle_beta   90.00
_cell.angle_gamma   90.00
#
_symmetry.space_group_name_H-M   'P 1'
#
loop_
_entity.id
_entity.type
_entity.pdbx_description
1 polymer ?
#
loop_
_entity_poly.entity_id
_entity_poly.type
_entity_poly.pdbx_seq_one_letter_code
_entity_poly.pdbx_strand_id
1 'polypeptide(L)'
;MRILVVLISLLFLSGCIGLSVGSYGTFESKKESFNLSEQRNEQGYGENKSYSKEEVTSLWGKPDQISTNGSCDVLTYHDGYNWSGVGAFVLIVPIPLALPTGNDETKIYFQNNQSIKLTSEYGEITGMFGYMCGSNKCGFHAGAVNTDKTRIIPVTWCK
;
A
#
# COMPACT_ATOMS: atom_id res chain seq x y z
N MET A 1 -1.17 44.11 -1.40
CA MET A 1 0.28 43.78 -1.34
C MET A 1 0.57 42.30 -1.10
N ARG A 2 -0.04 41.62 -0.11
CA ARG A 2 0.26 40.18 0.17
C ARG A 2 0.09 39.23 -1.03
N ILE A 3 -1.02 39.35 -1.77
CA ILE A 3 -1.28 38.51 -2.96
C ILE A 3 -0.25 38.76 -4.08
N LEU A 4 0.16 40.02 -4.25
CA LEU A 4 1.13 40.45 -5.27
C LEU A 4 2.54 39.94 -4.96
N VAL A 5 2.93 39.91 -3.68
CA VAL A 5 4.19 39.32 -3.21
C VAL A 5 4.19 37.80 -3.42
N VAL A 6 3.08 37.12 -3.14
CA VAL A 6 2.94 35.67 -3.38
C VAL A 6 3.03 35.34 -4.89
N LEU A 7 2.36 36.10 -5.75
CA LEU A 7 2.45 35.95 -7.20
C LEU A 7 3.85 36.22 -7.75
N ILE A 8 4.55 37.22 -7.23
CA ILE A 8 5.95 37.51 -7.62
C ILE A 8 6.89 36.40 -7.14
N SER A 9 6.72 35.88 -5.93
CA SER A 9 7.52 34.73 -5.45
C SER A 9 7.30 33.47 -6.30
N LEU A 10 6.07 33.22 -6.77
CA LEU A 10 5.75 32.10 -7.68
C LEU A 10 6.50 32.17 -9.02
N LEU A 11 6.80 33.38 -9.52
CA LEU A 11 7.55 33.57 -10.77
C LEU A 11 9.04 33.21 -10.66
N PHE A 12 9.61 33.18 -9.45
CA PHE A 12 11.00 32.79 -9.21
C PHE A 12 11.20 31.27 -9.01
N LEU A 13 10.12 30.47 -9.02
CA LEU A 13 10.18 29.00 -8.94
C LEU A 13 10.43 28.31 -10.29
N SER A 14 11.24 28.91 -11.17
CA SER A 14 11.54 28.40 -12.54
C SER A 14 12.28 27.05 -12.59
N GLY A 15 12.48 26.38 -11.45
CA GLY A 15 13.13 25.07 -11.34
C GLY A 15 12.37 24.00 -10.55
N CYS A 16 11.10 24.22 -10.19
CA CYS A 16 10.29 23.24 -9.44
C CYS A 16 8.93 22.97 -10.11
N ILE A 17 8.88 23.05 -11.44
CA ILE A 17 7.66 22.91 -12.24
C ILE A 17 7.79 21.61 -13.04
N GLY A 18 7.08 20.56 -12.63
CA GLY A 18 6.79 19.40 -13.47
C GLY A 18 5.34 18.90 -13.43
N LEU A 19 4.83 18.47 -14.59
CA LEU A 19 3.57 17.76 -14.75
C LEU A 19 3.88 16.27 -14.89
N SER A 20 3.36 15.43 -14.01
CA SER A 20 3.47 13.98 -14.17
C SER A 20 2.11 13.29 -14.07
N VAL A 21 1.99 12.16 -14.73
CA VAL A 21 0.90 11.21 -14.57
C VAL A 21 1.51 9.93 -14.06
N GLY A 22 0.89 9.33 -13.07
CA GLY A 22 1.37 8.09 -12.46
C GLY A 22 0.22 7.14 -12.20
N SER A 23 0.51 5.85 -12.21
CA SER A 23 -0.43 4.81 -11.84
C SER A 23 -0.08 4.24 -10.48
N TYR A 24 -1.10 3.97 -9.66
CA TYR A 24 -1.01 3.31 -8.37
C TYR A 24 -1.57 1.90 -8.48
N GLY A 25 -0.92 0.96 -7.83
CA GLY A 25 -1.34 -0.42 -7.76
C GLY A 25 -1.30 -0.95 -6.34
N THR A 26 -2.18 -1.90 -6.07
CA THR A 26 -2.18 -2.73 -4.87
C THR A 26 -1.28 -3.92 -5.07
N PHE A 27 -0.50 -4.24 -4.05
CA PHE A 27 0.38 -5.39 -3.99
C PHE A 27 0.22 -6.12 -2.66
N GLU A 28 0.58 -7.40 -2.65
CA GLU A 28 0.59 -8.20 -1.43
C GLU A 28 2.03 -8.45 -0.98
N SER A 29 2.22 -8.48 0.34
CA SER A 29 3.46 -8.90 0.97
C SER A 29 3.20 -10.11 1.84
N LYS A 30 4.02 -11.16 1.70
CA LYS A 30 3.96 -12.37 2.53
C LYS A 30 5.02 -12.28 3.61
N LYS A 31 4.62 -12.53 4.85
CA LYS A 31 5.52 -12.70 5.99
C LYS A 31 5.45 -14.11 6.53
N GLU A 32 6.61 -14.72 6.61
CA GLU A 32 6.77 -16.07 7.15
C GLU A 32 6.70 -16.06 8.67
N SER A 33 7.16 -14.96 9.25
CA SER A 33 7.09 -14.68 10.66
C SER A 33 6.65 -13.24 10.88
N PHE A 34 5.84 -13.05 11.89
CA PHE A 34 5.26 -11.76 12.22
C PHE A 34 4.97 -11.70 13.73
N ASN A 35 4.89 -10.49 14.25
CA ASN A 35 4.27 -10.21 15.52
C ASN A 35 3.05 -9.34 15.27
N LEU A 36 1.99 -9.61 16.00
CA LEU A 36 0.81 -8.76 16.01
C LEU A 36 1.03 -7.66 17.06
N SER A 37 0.80 -6.40 16.68
CA SER A 37 0.76 -5.33 17.67
C SER A 37 -0.63 -5.28 18.33
N GLU A 38 -0.78 -4.48 19.39
CA GLU A 38 -2.10 -4.24 20.00
C GLU A 38 -3.04 -3.50 19.04
N GLN A 39 -2.49 -2.74 18.10
CA GLN A 39 -3.26 -2.09 17.06
C GLN A 39 -3.54 -3.08 15.92
N ARG A 40 -4.81 -3.19 15.57
CA ARG A 40 -5.28 -4.07 14.50
C ARG A 40 -4.58 -3.72 13.18
N ASN A 41 -4.29 -4.75 12.37
CA ASN A 41 -3.58 -4.66 11.08
C ASN A 41 -2.14 -4.12 11.16
N GLU A 42 -1.66 -3.72 12.33
CA GLU A 42 -0.29 -3.31 12.53
C GLU A 42 0.57 -4.45 13.06
N GLN A 43 1.82 -4.48 12.62
CA GLN A 43 2.75 -5.53 12.99
C GLN A 43 3.69 -5.01 14.06
N GLY A 44 3.84 -5.82 15.12
CA GLY A 44 4.79 -5.57 16.19
C GLY A 44 6.22 -5.87 15.77
N TYR A 45 7.17 -5.32 16.53
CA TYR A 45 8.58 -5.67 16.46
C TYR A 45 8.88 -6.78 17.46
N GLY A 46 9.71 -7.76 17.09
CA GLY A 46 10.14 -8.81 18.02
C GLY A 46 10.42 -10.15 17.37
N GLU A 47 10.57 -11.17 18.22
CA GLU A 47 10.84 -12.55 17.81
C GLU A 47 9.61 -13.23 17.21
N ASN A 48 9.83 -14.21 16.34
CA ASN A 48 8.78 -14.91 15.62
C ASN A 48 7.82 -15.63 16.59
N LYS A 49 6.55 -15.21 16.63
CA LYS A 49 5.50 -15.86 17.41
C LYS A 49 4.47 -16.54 16.51
N SER A 50 4.05 -17.74 16.88
CA SER A 50 2.86 -18.38 16.33
C SER A 50 1.67 -18.06 17.22
N TYR A 51 0.54 -17.72 16.62
CA TYR A 51 -0.69 -17.34 17.30
C TYR A 51 -1.79 -18.35 17.02
N SER A 52 -2.61 -18.63 18.03
CA SER A 52 -3.90 -19.30 17.85
C SER A 52 -4.96 -18.34 17.32
N LYS A 53 -6.04 -18.88 16.73
CA LYS A 53 -7.16 -18.04 16.26
C LYS A 53 -7.79 -17.24 17.40
N GLU A 54 -7.86 -17.84 18.59
CA GLU A 54 -8.39 -17.22 19.79
C GLU A 54 -7.51 -16.08 20.28
N GLU A 55 -6.17 -16.22 20.27
CA GLU A 55 -5.25 -15.13 20.61
C GLU A 55 -5.39 -13.94 19.65
N VAL A 56 -5.45 -14.20 18.33
CA VAL A 56 -5.63 -13.12 17.35
C VAL A 56 -6.98 -12.44 17.56
N THR A 57 -8.05 -13.21 17.78
CA THR A 57 -9.39 -12.65 18.01
C THR A 57 -9.48 -11.88 19.32
N SER A 58 -8.73 -12.28 20.35
CA SER A 58 -8.64 -11.55 21.61
C SER A 58 -7.89 -10.22 21.47
N LEU A 59 -6.89 -10.17 20.59
CA LEU A 59 -6.05 -8.98 20.39
C LEU A 59 -6.70 -7.98 19.42
N TRP A 60 -7.18 -8.47 18.27
CA TRP A 60 -7.67 -7.64 17.17
C TRP A 60 -9.20 -7.64 17.05
N GLY A 61 -9.89 -8.39 17.90
CA GLY A 61 -11.33 -8.56 17.84
C GLY A 61 -11.76 -9.52 16.73
N LYS A 62 -13.06 -9.52 16.46
CA LYS A 62 -13.68 -10.40 15.46
C LYS A 62 -13.15 -10.05 14.05
N PRO A 63 -12.73 -11.03 13.25
CA PRO A 63 -12.36 -10.80 11.85
C PRO A 63 -13.59 -10.37 11.03
N ASP A 64 -13.36 -9.61 9.97
CA ASP A 64 -14.45 -9.19 9.07
C ASP A 64 -14.92 -10.36 8.19
N GLN A 65 -13.99 -11.23 7.83
CA GLN A 65 -14.27 -12.43 7.06
C GLN A 65 -13.46 -13.62 7.58
N ILE A 66 -14.12 -14.77 7.64
CA ILE A 66 -13.51 -16.07 7.90
C ILE A 66 -13.73 -16.90 6.65
N SER A 67 -12.66 -17.44 6.10
CA SER A 67 -12.72 -18.31 4.93
C SER A 67 -11.78 -19.49 5.08
N THR A 68 -11.88 -20.45 4.17
CA THR A 68 -10.98 -21.60 4.12
C THR A 68 -10.30 -21.59 2.76
N ASN A 69 -8.98 -21.76 2.75
CA ASN A 69 -8.20 -21.88 1.53
C ASN A 69 -7.41 -23.20 1.62
N GLY A 70 -7.86 -24.22 0.89
CA GLY A 70 -7.32 -25.58 0.98
C GLY A 70 -7.39 -26.14 2.40
N SER A 71 -6.24 -26.46 2.99
CA SER A 71 -6.13 -26.99 4.37
C SER A 71 -6.04 -25.91 5.47
N CYS A 72 -6.07 -24.63 5.10
CA CYS A 72 -5.95 -23.52 6.05
C CYS A 72 -7.27 -22.82 6.32
N ASP A 73 -7.46 -22.43 7.58
CA ASP A 73 -8.40 -21.37 7.94
C ASP A 73 -7.75 -20.00 7.71
N VAL A 74 -8.50 -19.05 7.18
CA VAL A 74 -8.02 -17.70 6.88
C VAL A 74 -8.91 -16.70 7.61
N LEU A 75 -8.29 -15.91 8.48
CA LEU A 75 -8.93 -14.76 9.11
C LEU A 75 -8.52 -13.51 8.34
N THR A 76 -9.50 -12.77 7.84
CA THR A 76 -9.28 -11.53 7.09
C THR A 76 -9.76 -10.34 7.92
N TYR A 77 -8.90 -9.34 8.00
CA TYR A 77 -9.13 -8.06 8.67
C TYR A 77 -8.91 -6.93 7.65
N HIS A 78 -9.82 -5.95 7.66
CA HIS A 78 -9.79 -4.77 6.79
C HIS A 78 -9.38 -3.54 7.60
N ASP A 79 -8.54 -2.68 7.01
CA ASP A 79 -8.20 -1.35 7.53
C ASP A 79 -8.34 -0.24 6.49
N GLY A 80 -9.54 0.34 6.39
CA GLY A 80 -9.77 1.39 5.42
C GLY A 80 -9.68 0.89 3.97
N TYR A 81 -9.28 1.79 3.07
CA TYR A 81 -9.40 1.58 1.63
C TYR A 81 -8.05 1.42 0.94
N ASN A 82 -8.01 0.50 -0.01
CA ASN A 82 -6.89 0.32 -0.91
C ASN A 82 -7.10 1.12 -2.21
N TRP A 83 -6.05 1.81 -2.62
CA TRP A 83 -6.06 2.73 -3.74
C TRP A 83 -5.33 2.10 -4.93
N SER A 84 -6.07 1.64 -5.92
CA SER A 84 -5.52 1.30 -7.23
C SER A 84 -6.15 2.18 -8.31
N GLY A 85 -5.35 2.67 -9.26
CA GLY A 85 -5.86 3.59 -10.27
C GLY A 85 -4.79 4.43 -10.95
N VAL A 86 -5.23 5.41 -11.73
CA VAL A 86 -4.34 6.37 -12.42
C VAL A 86 -4.55 7.75 -11.78
N GLY A 87 -3.47 8.36 -11.31
CA GLY A 87 -3.45 9.71 -10.78
C GLY A 87 -2.70 10.66 -11.71
N ALA A 88 -3.18 11.90 -11.83
CA ALA A 88 -2.45 12.97 -12.48
C ALA A 88 -1.91 13.93 -11.41
N PHE A 89 -0.60 14.14 -11.39
CA PHE A 89 0.07 15.10 -10.53
C PHE A 89 0.34 16.38 -11.32
N VAL A 90 -0.54 17.36 -11.13
CA VAL A 90 -0.39 18.69 -11.73
C VAL A 90 0.28 19.63 -10.74
N LEU A 91 1.60 19.73 -10.85
CA LEU A 91 2.45 20.90 -10.65
C LEU A 91 2.50 21.67 -9.32
N ILE A 92 1.45 21.77 -8.52
CA ILE A 92 1.46 22.53 -7.25
C ILE A 92 0.55 21.87 -6.20
N VAL A 93 -0.53 21.22 -6.65
CA VAL A 93 -1.47 20.53 -5.77
C VAL A 93 -1.68 19.14 -6.35
N PRO A 94 -1.34 18.06 -5.63
CA PRO A 94 -1.78 16.73 -6.05
C PRO A 94 -3.30 16.77 -6.11
N ILE A 95 -3.88 16.67 -7.30
CA ILE A 95 -5.30 16.37 -7.46
C ILE A 95 -5.36 14.85 -7.57
N PRO A 96 -5.59 14.11 -6.47
CA PRO A 96 -5.74 12.68 -6.55
C PRO A 96 -6.98 12.37 -7.38
N LEU A 97 -6.75 11.97 -8.64
CA LEU A 97 -7.75 11.32 -9.49
C LEU A 97 -7.77 9.80 -9.26
N ALA A 98 -7.10 9.33 -8.20
CA ALA A 98 -7.20 7.95 -7.76
C ALA A 98 -8.54 7.75 -7.07
N LEU A 99 -9.20 6.63 -7.34
CA LEU A 99 -10.39 6.20 -6.62
C LEU A 99 -10.01 4.99 -5.75
N PRO A 100 -10.59 4.87 -4.54
CA PRO A 100 -10.45 3.63 -3.79
C PRO A 100 -11.16 2.52 -4.57
N THR A 101 -10.47 1.40 -4.77
CA THR A 101 -10.97 0.27 -5.56
C THR A 101 -11.17 -1.00 -4.74
N GLY A 102 -10.71 -1.01 -3.49
CA GLY A 102 -10.81 -2.15 -2.58
C GLY A 102 -10.59 -1.74 -1.13
N ASN A 103 -10.48 -2.72 -0.25
CA ASN A 103 -10.13 -2.53 1.16
C ASN A 103 -8.67 -2.92 1.36
N ASP A 104 -7.98 -2.31 2.31
CA ASP A 104 -6.65 -2.78 2.71
C ASP A 104 -6.83 -4.03 3.58
N GLU A 105 -6.38 -5.19 3.10
CA GLU A 105 -6.61 -6.47 3.75
C GLU A 105 -5.34 -7.03 4.41
N THR A 106 -5.46 -7.44 5.67
CA THR A 106 -4.53 -8.34 6.34
C THR A 106 -5.16 -9.71 6.53
N LYS A 107 -4.54 -10.75 5.97
CA LYS A 107 -4.97 -12.14 6.05
C LYS A 107 -3.98 -12.94 6.89
N ILE A 108 -4.48 -13.67 7.87
CA ILE A 108 -3.67 -14.59 8.67
C ILE A 108 -4.15 -16.01 8.38
N TYR A 109 -3.19 -16.86 7.98
CA TYR A 109 -3.43 -18.25 7.61
C TYR A 109 -3.10 -19.14 8.80
N PHE A 110 -4.02 -20.05 9.12
CA PHE A 110 -3.91 -20.98 10.23
C PHE A 110 -4.00 -22.42 9.74
N GLN A 111 -3.14 -23.27 10.28
CA GLN A 111 -3.21 -24.71 10.11
C GLN A 111 -3.15 -25.36 11.49
N ASN A 112 -4.06 -26.29 11.80
CA ASN A 112 -4.17 -26.90 13.13
C ASN A 112 -4.28 -25.87 14.27
N ASN A 113 -5.03 -24.78 14.05
CA ASN A 113 -5.18 -23.65 14.98
C ASN A 113 -3.88 -22.90 15.32
N GLN A 114 -2.85 -22.97 14.47
CA GLN A 114 -1.62 -22.20 14.62
C GLN A 114 -1.37 -21.36 13.38
N SER A 115 -0.98 -20.11 13.58
CA SER A 115 -0.69 -19.19 12.48
C SER A 115 0.59 -19.59 11.78
N ILE A 116 0.55 -19.67 10.45
CA ILE A 116 1.69 -20.11 9.63
C ILE A 116 2.23 -19.02 8.70
N LYS A 117 1.37 -18.08 8.26
CA LYS A 117 1.71 -16.98 7.37
C LYS A 117 0.77 -15.81 7.59
N LEU A 118 1.27 -14.62 7.32
CA LEU A 118 0.48 -13.41 7.20
C LEU A 118 0.71 -12.81 5.81
N THR A 119 -0.37 -12.40 5.15
CA THR A 119 -0.28 -11.55 3.96
C THR A 119 -0.96 -10.22 4.24
N SER A 120 -0.31 -9.11 3.88
CA SER A 120 -0.88 -7.77 4.00
C SER A 120 -0.80 -7.07 2.66
N GLU A 121 -1.81 -6.29 2.35
CA GLU A 121 -1.81 -5.43 1.18
C GLU A 121 -1.00 -4.15 1.43
N TYR A 122 -0.53 -3.53 0.35
CA TYR A 122 0.05 -2.18 0.36
C TYR A 122 -0.09 -1.54 -1.02
N GLY A 123 -0.21 -0.22 -1.03
CA GLY A 123 -0.31 0.58 -2.26
C GLY A 123 1.04 1.16 -2.68
N GLU A 124 1.35 1.12 -3.97
CA GLU A 124 2.56 1.75 -4.50
C GLU A 124 2.40 2.29 -5.92
N ILE A 125 3.23 3.28 -6.27
CA ILE A 125 3.34 3.80 -7.63
C ILE A 125 3.91 2.69 -8.53
N THR A 126 3.11 2.24 -9.48
CA THR A 126 3.49 1.26 -10.50
C THR A 126 4.26 1.91 -11.64
N GLY A 127 3.98 3.16 -11.96
CA GLY A 127 4.64 3.88 -13.04
C GLY A 127 4.39 5.37 -12.95
N MET A 128 5.31 6.15 -13.51
CA MET A 128 5.18 7.60 -13.59
C MET A 128 5.81 8.10 -14.89
N PHE A 129 5.11 8.97 -15.59
CA PHE A 129 5.61 9.67 -16.77
C PHE A 129 5.30 11.15 -16.62
N GLY A 130 6.27 12.01 -16.85
CA GLY A 130 6.03 13.44 -16.73
C GLY A 130 7.07 14.28 -17.40
N TYR A 131 6.74 15.55 -17.55
CA TYR A 131 7.68 16.59 -17.93
C TYR A 131 8.08 17.35 -16.67
N MET A 132 9.38 17.39 -16.37
CA MET A 132 9.88 18.08 -15.18
C MET A 132 10.98 19.06 -15.57
N CYS A 133 10.99 20.23 -14.95
CA CYS A 133 12.06 21.22 -15.04
C CYS A 133 12.80 21.28 -13.70
N GLY A 134 14.11 21.03 -13.71
CA GLY A 134 15.00 21.13 -12.55
C GLY A 134 16.41 21.54 -12.98
N SER A 135 17.06 22.42 -12.22
CA SER A 135 18.43 22.89 -12.49
C SER A 135 18.64 23.37 -13.94
N ASN A 136 17.73 24.22 -14.44
CA ASN A 136 17.74 24.79 -15.80
C ASN A 136 17.66 23.77 -16.95
N LYS A 137 17.28 22.52 -16.67
CA LYS A 137 16.98 21.52 -17.70
C LYS A 137 15.54 21.06 -17.52
N CYS A 138 14.85 20.94 -18.64
CA CYS A 138 13.52 20.36 -18.69
C CYS A 138 13.54 19.14 -19.59
N GLY A 139 12.77 18.12 -19.22
CA GLY A 139 12.69 16.91 -20.01
C GLY A 139 11.55 16.01 -19.60
N PHE A 140 11.26 15.06 -20.48
CA PHE A 140 10.40 13.95 -20.14
C PHE A 140 11.18 12.93 -19.31
N HIS A 141 10.57 12.53 -18.19
CA HIS A 141 11.07 11.51 -17.29
C HIS A 141 10.03 10.40 -17.18
N ALA A 142 10.49 9.16 -17.30
CA ALA A 142 9.70 7.98 -16.98
C ALA A 142 10.38 7.28 -15.80
N GLY A 143 9.66 7.08 -14.71
CA GLY A 143 10.09 6.21 -13.63
C GLY A 143 10.06 4.75 -14.10
N ALA A 144 11.00 3.95 -13.64
CA ALA A 144 10.97 2.51 -13.90
C ALA A 144 9.72 1.88 -13.26
N VAL A 145 9.03 1.04 -14.01
CA VAL A 145 7.92 0.21 -13.50
C VAL A 145 8.54 -0.98 -12.79
N ASN A 146 8.29 -1.13 -11.50
CA ASN A 146 8.75 -2.32 -10.78
C ASN A 146 7.83 -3.49 -11.11
N THR A 147 8.29 -4.36 -12.02
CA THR A 147 7.56 -5.55 -12.47
C THR A 147 7.70 -6.74 -11.53
N ASP A 148 8.62 -6.67 -10.56
CA ASP A 148 8.92 -7.80 -9.67
C ASP A 148 7.95 -7.87 -8.48
N LYS A 149 7.11 -6.85 -8.31
CA LYS A 149 6.11 -6.81 -7.23
C LYS A 149 4.91 -7.67 -7.57
N THR A 150 4.58 -8.56 -6.63
CA THR A 150 3.48 -9.52 -6.78
C THR A 150 2.18 -8.86 -6.34
N ARG A 151 1.19 -8.82 -7.24
CA ARG A 151 -0.14 -8.25 -6.94
C ARG A 151 -0.96 -9.13 -6.00
N ILE A 152 -0.91 -10.44 -6.23
CA ILE A 152 -1.59 -11.46 -5.43
C ILE A 152 -0.60 -12.60 -5.23
N ILE A 153 -0.29 -12.94 -3.99
CA ILE A 153 0.66 -14.00 -3.67
C ILE A 153 -0.03 -15.35 -3.81
N PRO A 154 0.49 -16.27 -4.64
CA PRO A 154 -0.09 -17.60 -4.76
C PRO A 154 0.04 -18.34 -3.43
N VAL A 155 -1.09 -18.77 -2.87
CA VAL A 155 -1.15 -19.53 -1.61
C VAL A 155 -0.76 -20.98 -1.87
N THR A 156 0.55 -21.26 -1.83
CA THR A 156 1.08 -22.61 -2.07
C THR A 156 1.25 -23.46 -0.80
N TRP A 157 1.07 -22.86 0.37
CA TRP A 157 1.33 -23.46 1.68
C TRP A 157 0.10 -24.09 2.35
N CYS A 158 -1.08 -23.94 1.75
CA CYS A 158 -2.34 -24.48 2.27
C CYS A 158 -2.85 -25.70 1.47
N LYS A 159 -1.93 -26.53 1.00
CA LYS A 159 -2.27 -27.76 0.25
C LYS A 159 -2.78 -28.86 1.17
#